data_AF-A0AAW6SA13-F1
#
_entry.id   AF-A0AAW6SA13-F1
#
_cell.length_a   1.000
_cell.length_b   1.000
_cell.length_c   1.000
_cell.angle_alpha   90.00
_cell.angle_beta   90.00
_cell.angle_gamma   90.00
#
_symmetry.space_group_name_H-M   'P 1'
#
loop_
_entity.id
_entity.type
_entity.pdbx_description
1 polymer ?
#
loop_
_entity_poly.entity_id
_entity_poly.type
_entity_poly.pdbx_seq_one_letter_code
_entity_poly.pdbx_strand_id
1 'polypeptide(L)'
;MNQPMTFMWNKETAEMAKKAGATGVISETGAYEGEIVSAVYTFGKDGSQSQALELSLDSNGLKANFLRINFLGKDGQQTFGMGLVSALMWVAQVKQAQPQQVQGQNGIEWHCPALVGKKVGLFLQKVLYTKNDGGDGYKFEVRHVFQPGTRKTYAEHAENAPAEAIAALELSMKDKDERIHGGAQFSGPRNAQHGANPYANQTGGAPQSRLQQNSGQPPVDFDDDIPFAPIGLPFPSHSIYAL
;
A
#
# COMPACT_ATOMS: atom_id res chain seq x y z
N MET A 1 -30.81 16.12 49.97
CA MET A 1 -31.50 16.50 48.73
C MET A 1 -30.49 16.39 47.60
N ASN A 2 -30.80 15.67 46.53
CA ASN A 2 -29.94 15.67 45.34
C ASN A 2 -30.30 16.91 44.51
N GLN A 3 -29.39 17.87 44.41
CA GLN A 3 -29.54 18.98 43.46
C GLN A 3 -29.16 18.50 42.05
N PRO A 4 -29.81 18.98 40.99
CA PRO A 4 -29.40 18.70 39.62
C PRO A 4 -28.02 19.29 39.35
N MET A 5 -27.24 18.61 38.50
CA MET A 5 -25.93 19.08 38.06
C MET A 5 -26.05 20.29 37.12
N THR A 6 -25.24 21.32 37.35
CA THR A 6 -25.04 22.41 36.38
C THR A 6 -24.05 21.97 35.30
N PHE A 7 -24.45 22.01 34.04
CA PHE A 7 -23.54 21.83 32.91
C PHE A 7 -22.78 23.14 32.63
N MET A 8 -21.48 23.04 32.36
CA MET A 8 -20.63 24.15 31.95
C MET A 8 -19.95 23.81 30.62
N TRP A 9 -19.71 24.80 29.77
CA TRP A 9 -18.91 24.63 28.56
C TRP A 9 -17.51 25.24 28.74
N ASN A 10 -16.49 24.40 28.76
CA ASN A 10 -15.08 24.79 28.89
C ASN A 10 -14.19 23.84 28.05
N LYS A 11 -12.85 23.98 28.15
CA LYS A 11 -11.91 23.12 27.40
C LYS A 11 -12.04 21.63 27.75
N GLU A 12 -12.23 21.30 29.03
CA GLU A 12 -12.37 19.93 29.50
C GLU A 12 -13.67 19.29 29.00
N THR A 13 -14.79 20.00 29.09
CA THR A 13 -16.08 19.51 28.58
C THR A 13 -16.11 19.43 27.05
N ALA A 14 -15.35 20.27 26.34
CA ALA A 14 -15.19 20.17 24.90
C ALA A 14 -14.40 18.90 24.50
N GLU A 15 -13.34 18.53 25.23
CA GLU A 15 -12.64 17.26 25.01
C GLU A 15 -13.49 16.04 25.43
N MET A 16 -14.32 16.15 26.47
CA MET A 16 -15.30 15.11 26.80
C MET A 16 -16.38 14.96 25.72
N ALA A 17 -16.86 16.07 25.14
CA ALA A 17 -17.85 16.04 24.07
C ALA A 17 -17.33 15.35 22.79
N LYS A 18 -16.05 15.49 22.45
CA LYS A 18 -15.42 14.75 21.33
C LYS A 18 -15.40 13.23 21.55
N LYS A 19 -15.27 12.79 22.80
CA LYS A 19 -15.23 11.37 23.19
C LYS A 19 -16.63 10.77 23.36
N ALA A 20 -17.67 11.59 23.52
CA ALA A 20 -19.04 11.15 23.70
C ALA A 20 -19.55 10.45 22.43
N GLY A 21 -19.73 9.12 22.51
CA GLY A 21 -20.12 8.27 21.39
C GLY A 21 -18.96 7.71 20.54
N ALA A 22 -17.72 8.12 20.81
CA ALA A 22 -16.54 7.75 20.03
C ALA A 22 -15.69 6.63 20.66
N THR A 23 -16.26 5.78 21.52
CA THR A 23 -15.56 4.63 22.10
C THR A 23 -15.60 3.43 21.15
N GLY A 24 -14.50 3.14 20.47
CA GLY A 24 -14.48 2.01 19.52
C GLY A 24 -13.15 1.82 18.78
N VAL A 25 -13.22 1.08 17.68
CA VAL A 25 -12.12 0.93 16.71
C VAL A 25 -12.50 1.57 15.38
N ILE A 26 -11.51 2.13 14.70
CA ILE A 26 -11.67 2.55 13.31
C ILE A 26 -11.92 1.30 12.45
N SER A 27 -12.93 1.36 11.57
CA SER A 27 -13.43 0.19 10.83
C SER A 27 -13.80 0.47 9.35
N GLU A 28 -13.54 1.69 8.87
CA GLU A 28 -13.88 2.17 7.53
C GLU A 28 -12.67 2.85 6.87
N THR A 29 -12.66 2.92 5.55
CA THR A 29 -11.69 3.73 4.79
C THR A 29 -12.01 5.22 4.96
N GLY A 30 -11.01 6.05 5.26
CA GLY A 30 -11.21 7.49 5.45
C GLY A 30 -9.99 8.24 6.00
N ALA A 31 -10.16 9.54 6.21
CA ALA A 31 -9.14 10.41 6.81
C ALA A 31 -9.39 10.61 8.30
N TYR A 32 -8.40 10.31 9.12
CA TYR A 32 -8.50 10.37 10.58
C TYR A 32 -7.42 11.29 11.16
N GLU A 33 -7.85 12.25 11.97
CA GLU A 33 -6.97 13.10 12.78
C GLU A 33 -6.94 12.56 14.20
N GLY A 34 -5.74 12.35 14.75
CA GLY A 34 -5.59 11.71 16.05
C GLY A 34 -4.20 11.86 16.64
N GLU A 35 -4.01 11.26 17.81
CA GLU A 35 -2.74 11.23 18.53
C GLU A 35 -2.07 9.86 18.38
N ILE A 36 -0.76 9.84 18.11
CA ILE A 36 0.01 8.60 18.07
C ILE A 36 0.18 8.08 19.50
N VAL A 37 -0.43 6.94 19.81
CA VAL A 37 -0.35 6.26 21.11
C VAL A 37 0.86 5.33 21.19
N SER A 38 1.27 4.77 20.06
CA SER A 38 2.43 3.86 19.97
C SER A 38 3.12 3.98 18.62
N ALA A 39 4.45 3.81 18.62
CA ALA A 39 5.27 3.78 17.42
C ALA A 39 6.45 2.82 17.63
N VAL A 40 6.39 1.63 17.02
CA VAL A 40 7.34 0.52 17.25
C VAL A 40 7.99 0.11 15.92
N TYR A 41 9.30 -0.11 15.93
CA TYR A 41 10.01 -0.66 14.79
C TYR A 41 9.84 -2.18 14.73
N THR A 42 9.43 -2.67 13.57
CA THR A 42 9.35 -4.11 13.28
C THR A 42 10.33 -4.47 12.16
N PHE A 43 10.94 -5.64 12.28
CA PHE A 43 12.03 -6.10 11.43
C PHE A 43 11.63 -7.36 10.66
N GLY A 44 12.26 -7.57 9.50
CA GLY A 44 12.16 -8.78 8.72
C GLY A 44 12.72 -9.99 9.47
N LYS A 45 12.23 -11.18 9.11
CA LYS A 45 12.75 -12.47 9.57
C LYS A 45 13.56 -13.13 8.45
N ASP A 46 14.30 -14.19 8.79
CA ASP A 46 14.87 -15.13 7.82
C ASP A 46 15.75 -14.47 6.74
N GLY A 47 16.68 -13.60 7.18
CA GLY A 47 17.60 -12.85 6.31
C GLY A 47 17.00 -11.67 5.57
N SER A 48 15.72 -11.35 5.79
CA SER A 48 15.09 -10.13 5.26
C SER A 48 15.63 -8.87 5.94
N GLN A 49 16.02 -7.88 5.14
CA GLN A 49 16.41 -6.55 5.60
C GLN A 49 15.22 -5.60 5.80
N SER A 50 13.97 -6.08 5.66
CA SER A 50 12.80 -5.22 5.71
C SER A 50 12.65 -4.55 7.07
N GLN A 51 12.30 -3.28 7.07
CA GLN A 51 12.01 -2.53 8.29
C GLN A 51 10.71 -1.75 8.12
N ALA A 52 9.90 -1.72 9.17
CA ALA A 52 8.64 -1.01 9.19
C ALA A 52 8.43 -0.29 10.52
N LEU A 53 7.73 0.84 10.46
CA LEU A 53 7.21 1.51 11.65
C LEU A 53 5.74 1.10 11.80
N GLU A 54 5.40 0.50 12.92
CA GLU A 54 4.04 0.13 13.27
C GLU A 54 3.48 1.14 14.27
N LEU A 55 2.39 1.80 13.89
CA LEU A 55 1.77 2.87 14.66
C LEU A 55 0.45 2.40 15.30
N SER A 56 0.07 3.06 16.40
CA SER A 56 -1.31 3.07 16.89
C SER A 56 -1.79 4.51 17.05
N LEU A 57 -2.99 4.80 16.58
CA LEU A 57 -3.63 6.13 16.56
C LEU A 57 -4.90 6.10 17.43
N ASP A 58 -5.07 7.13 18.25
CA ASP A 58 -6.36 7.45 18.90
C ASP A 58 -6.96 8.70 18.23
N SER A 59 -8.08 8.50 17.53
CA SER A 59 -8.86 9.57 16.89
C SER A 59 -10.12 9.81 17.73
N ASN A 60 -10.01 10.72 18.71
CA ASN A 60 -11.08 11.12 19.62
C ASN A 60 -11.73 9.96 20.42
N GLY A 61 -11.00 8.87 20.67
CA GLY A 61 -11.48 7.64 21.32
C GLY A 61 -11.61 6.44 20.37
N LEU A 62 -11.62 6.67 19.05
CA LEU A 62 -11.61 5.61 18.05
C LEU A 62 -10.17 5.17 17.78
N LYS A 63 -9.87 3.89 18.00
CA LYS A 63 -8.51 3.35 17.89
C LYS A 63 -8.25 2.68 16.55
N ALA A 64 -7.14 3.02 15.91
CA ALA A 64 -6.53 2.20 14.86
C ALA A 64 -5.17 1.69 15.36
N ASN A 65 -5.03 0.37 15.44
CA ASN A 65 -3.79 -0.29 15.87
C ASN A 65 -3.15 -1.01 14.67
N PHE A 66 -1.87 -1.39 14.80
CA PHE A 66 -1.12 -2.15 13.79
C PHE A 66 -1.03 -1.43 12.42
N LEU A 67 -0.97 -0.10 12.44
CA LEU A 67 -0.81 0.73 11.25
C LEU A 67 0.64 0.65 10.74
N ARG A 68 0.92 -0.34 9.89
CA ARG A 68 2.27 -0.68 9.46
C ARG A 68 2.71 0.07 8.21
N ILE A 69 3.78 0.87 8.34
CA ILE A 69 4.48 1.55 7.25
C ILE A 69 5.84 0.88 7.06
N ASN A 70 5.94 -0.06 6.11
CA ASN A 70 7.24 -0.59 5.69
C ASN A 70 8.03 0.53 5.00
N PHE A 71 9.25 0.82 5.43
CA PHE A 71 10.11 1.84 4.84
C PHE A 71 11.36 1.26 4.16
N LEU A 72 11.81 0.06 4.57
CA LEU A 72 12.77 -0.77 3.80
C LEU A 72 12.13 -2.09 3.34
N GLY A 73 12.45 -2.50 2.11
CA GLY A 73 12.05 -3.77 1.50
C GLY A 73 12.91 -4.97 1.95
N LYS A 74 12.57 -6.17 1.48
CA LYS A 74 13.27 -7.42 1.87
C LYS A 74 14.77 -7.41 1.53
N ASP A 75 15.12 -6.70 0.47
CA ASP A 75 16.45 -6.45 -0.09
C ASP A 75 17.18 -5.25 0.54
N GLY A 76 16.53 -4.52 1.45
CA GLY A 76 17.05 -3.30 2.08
C GLY A 76 16.81 -2.02 1.26
N GLN A 77 16.14 -2.10 0.11
CA GLN A 77 15.83 -0.91 -0.69
C GLN A 77 14.73 -0.06 -0.04
N GLN A 78 14.80 1.26 -0.24
CA GLN A 78 13.75 2.16 0.24
C GLN A 78 12.43 1.90 -0.50
N THR A 79 11.33 1.91 0.23
CA THR A 79 9.98 1.81 -0.34
C THR A 79 9.29 3.18 -0.31
N PHE A 80 8.10 3.27 -0.93
CA PHE A 80 7.22 4.44 -0.80
C PHE A 80 6.95 4.84 0.68
N GLY A 81 6.97 3.88 1.61
CA GLY A 81 6.76 4.17 3.02
C GLY A 81 7.88 4.99 3.67
N MET A 82 9.06 5.10 3.05
CA MET A 82 10.07 6.09 3.48
C MET A 82 9.52 7.52 3.37
N GLY A 83 8.82 7.84 2.28
CA GLY A 83 8.14 9.12 2.10
C GLY A 83 7.01 9.35 3.12
N LEU A 84 6.26 8.30 3.46
CA LEU A 84 5.23 8.37 4.51
C LEU A 84 5.83 8.62 5.90
N VAL A 85 6.95 7.98 6.25
CA VAL A 85 7.66 8.25 7.52
C VAL A 85 8.23 9.67 7.55
N SER A 86 8.80 10.16 6.44
CA SER A 86 9.26 11.55 6.34
C SER A 86 8.11 12.56 6.50
N ALA A 87 6.97 12.33 5.86
CA ALA A 87 5.77 13.15 6.01
C ALA A 87 5.21 13.10 7.45
N LEU A 88 5.27 11.94 8.11
CA LEU A 88 4.90 11.78 9.51
C LEU A 88 5.79 12.59 10.44
N MET A 89 7.12 12.57 10.23
CA MET A 89 8.06 13.40 10.97
C MET A 89 7.79 14.90 10.77
N TRP A 90 7.47 15.32 9.55
CA TRP A 90 7.06 16.71 9.27
C TRP A 90 5.79 17.10 10.02
N VAL A 91 4.69 16.34 9.89
CA VAL A 91 3.42 16.64 10.60
C VAL A 91 3.60 16.66 12.12
N ALA A 92 4.36 15.69 12.65
CA ALA A 92 4.68 15.59 14.07
C ALA A 92 5.65 16.67 14.59
N GLN A 93 6.20 17.50 13.69
CA GLN A 93 7.22 18.53 13.96
C GLN A 93 8.49 17.94 14.62
N VAL A 94 8.87 16.73 14.19
CA VAL A 94 10.03 15.98 14.70
C VAL A 94 11.18 16.09 13.70
N LYS A 95 12.20 16.89 14.02
CA LYS A 95 13.40 17.05 13.18
C LYS A 95 14.33 15.84 13.20
N GLN A 96 14.35 15.10 14.30
CA GLN A 96 15.15 13.89 14.48
C GLN A 96 14.37 12.93 15.38
N ALA A 97 14.29 11.67 14.96
CA ALA A 97 13.85 10.57 15.79
C ALA A 97 15.04 9.62 16.02
N GLN A 98 15.11 9.00 17.20
CA GLN A 98 16.10 7.97 17.52
C GLN A 98 15.37 6.75 18.10
N PRO A 99 15.66 5.52 17.63
CA PRO A 99 15.13 4.31 18.23
C PRO A 99 15.60 4.17 19.69
N GLN A 100 14.72 3.73 20.58
CA GLN A 100 15.06 3.36 21.95
C GLN A 100 14.67 1.90 22.21
N GLN A 101 15.54 1.15 22.87
CA GLN A 101 15.19 -0.20 23.34
C GLN A 101 14.30 -0.10 24.58
N VAL A 102 13.23 -0.88 24.60
CA VAL A 102 12.30 -1.01 25.71
C VAL A 102 12.12 -2.50 26.02
N GLN A 103 12.10 -2.87 27.29
CA GLN A 103 11.78 -4.24 27.71
C GLN A 103 10.27 -4.45 27.63
N GLY A 104 9.79 -5.01 26.52
CA GLY A 104 8.41 -5.44 26.33
C GLY A 104 8.13 -6.79 26.99
N GLN A 105 6.85 -7.18 26.97
CA GLN A 105 6.41 -8.48 27.54
C GLN A 105 7.01 -9.67 26.80
N ASN A 106 7.30 -9.53 25.50
CA ASN A 106 7.81 -10.58 24.63
C ASN A 106 9.32 -10.47 24.36
N GLY A 107 10.05 -9.62 25.08
CA GLY A 107 11.48 -9.36 24.89
C GLY A 107 11.80 -7.89 24.61
N ILE A 108 12.97 -7.64 24.00
CA ILE A 108 13.40 -6.29 23.65
C ILE A 108 12.62 -5.80 22.42
N GLU A 109 11.95 -4.67 22.56
CA GLU A 109 11.27 -3.95 21.49
C GLU A 109 12.01 -2.64 21.19
N TRP A 110 11.96 -2.19 19.93
CA TRP A 110 12.53 -0.90 19.53
C TRP A 110 11.39 0.11 19.31
N HIS A 111 11.36 1.15 20.13
CA HIS A 111 10.31 2.17 20.12
C HIS A 111 10.81 3.48 19.49
N CYS A 112 9.88 4.27 18.94
CA CYS A 112 10.12 5.61 18.41
C CYS A 112 9.41 6.68 19.28
N PRO A 113 9.92 6.96 20.50
CA PRO A 113 9.22 7.80 21.48
C PRO A 113 9.02 9.25 21.01
N ALA A 114 9.84 9.73 20.07
CA ALA A 114 9.70 11.08 19.49
C ALA A 114 8.36 11.31 18.77
N LEU A 115 7.71 10.23 18.30
CA LEU A 115 6.41 10.27 17.63
C LEU A 115 5.23 10.06 18.58
N VAL A 116 5.43 9.51 19.78
CA VAL A 116 4.34 9.25 20.73
C VAL A 116 3.83 10.58 21.31
N GLY A 117 2.50 10.70 21.47
CA GLY A 117 1.83 11.93 21.88
C GLY A 117 1.75 13.01 20.80
N LYS A 118 2.15 12.72 19.56
CA LYS A 118 2.10 13.67 18.44
C LYS A 118 0.76 13.59 17.72
N LYS A 119 0.18 14.74 17.41
CA LYS A 119 -1.05 14.84 16.61
C LYS A 119 -0.72 14.76 15.13
N VAL A 120 -1.39 13.86 14.41
CA VAL A 120 -1.17 13.59 12.98
C VAL A 120 -2.50 13.33 12.27
N GLY A 121 -2.55 13.60 10.97
CA GLY A 121 -3.62 13.20 10.08
C GLY A 121 -3.17 12.04 9.20
N LEU A 122 -3.92 10.95 9.17
CA LEU A 122 -3.65 9.76 8.34
C LEU A 122 -4.85 9.45 7.46
N PHE A 123 -4.64 9.26 6.15
CA PHE A 123 -5.63 8.61 5.30
C PHE A 123 -5.41 7.10 5.36
N LEU A 124 -6.41 6.38 5.87
CA LEU A 124 -6.38 4.93 6.04
C LEU A 124 -7.28 4.27 4.99
N GLN A 125 -6.73 3.35 4.19
CA GLN A 125 -7.51 2.46 3.34
C GLN A 125 -7.64 1.11 4.02
N LYS A 126 -8.89 0.66 4.23
CA LYS A 126 -9.18 -0.67 4.73
C LYS A 126 -8.92 -1.69 3.62
N VAL A 127 -8.23 -2.76 3.98
CA VAL A 127 -7.93 -3.86 3.07
C VAL A 127 -8.42 -5.15 3.68
N LEU A 128 -9.43 -5.77 3.06
CA LEU A 128 -9.94 -7.09 3.40
C LEU A 128 -8.95 -8.13 2.88
N TYR A 129 -8.64 -9.16 3.68
CA TYR A 129 -7.73 -10.23 3.28
C TYR A 129 -8.14 -11.57 3.89
N THR A 130 -7.78 -12.66 3.22
CA THR A 130 -7.96 -14.03 3.77
C THR A 130 -6.75 -14.38 4.62
N LYS A 131 -7.00 -14.77 5.87
CA LYS A 131 -5.99 -15.19 6.85
C LYS A 131 -5.48 -16.61 6.53
N ASN A 132 -4.39 -16.99 7.19
CA ASN A 132 -3.80 -18.33 7.08
C ASN A 132 -4.72 -19.47 7.57
N ASP A 133 -5.73 -19.17 8.39
CA ASP A 133 -6.76 -20.11 8.85
C ASP A 133 -7.94 -20.26 7.86
N GLY A 134 -7.89 -19.56 6.73
CA GLY A 134 -8.97 -19.52 5.73
C GLY A 134 -10.12 -18.56 6.08
N GLY A 135 -10.11 -17.95 7.26
CA GLY A 135 -11.08 -16.92 7.66
C GLY A 135 -10.75 -15.54 7.09
N ASP A 136 -11.74 -14.67 7.06
CA ASP A 136 -11.54 -13.28 6.63
C ASP A 136 -10.99 -12.40 7.77
N GLY A 137 -10.21 -11.40 7.39
CA GLY A 137 -9.73 -10.32 8.23
C GLY A 137 -9.67 -8.99 7.47
N TYR A 138 -9.29 -7.93 8.18
CA TYR A 138 -8.92 -6.67 7.54
C TYR A 138 -7.69 -6.05 8.22
N LYS A 139 -6.96 -5.26 7.45
CA LYS A 139 -5.84 -4.41 7.87
C LYS A 139 -6.11 -2.97 7.39
N PHE A 140 -5.35 -2.00 7.87
CA PHE A 140 -5.31 -0.66 7.29
C PHE A 140 -3.96 -0.40 6.63
N GLU A 141 -4.00 0.14 5.42
CA GLU A 141 -2.83 0.75 4.77
C GLU A 141 -2.88 2.26 4.97
N VAL A 142 -1.80 2.84 5.50
CA VAL A 142 -1.61 4.29 5.51
C VAL A 142 -1.31 4.71 4.08
N ARG A 143 -2.25 5.41 3.44
CA ARG A 143 -2.11 5.86 2.05
C ARG A 143 -1.45 7.24 1.96
N HIS A 144 -1.83 8.15 2.86
CA HIS A 144 -1.31 9.52 2.93
C HIS A 144 -1.17 9.97 4.38
N VAL A 145 -0.28 10.93 4.59
CA VAL A 145 -0.10 11.66 5.85
C VAL A 145 -0.36 13.15 5.57
N PHE A 146 -1.12 13.80 6.46
CA PHE A 146 -1.52 15.20 6.31
C PHE A 146 -1.51 15.94 7.65
N GLN A 147 -1.42 17.27 7.58
CA GLN A 147 -1.40 18.15 8.74
C GLN A 147 -2.80 18.27 9.37
N PRO A 148 -2.99 17.96 10.68
CA PRO A 148 -4.25 18.17 11.37
C PRO A 148 -4.78 19.60 11.24
N GLY A 149 -6.11 19.74 11.18
CA GLY A 149 -6.82 21.01 11.02
C GLY A 149 -6.77 21.61 9.61
N THR A 150 -5.59 21.71 8.98
CA THR A 150 -5.47 22.27 7.62
C THR A 150 -5.67 21.24 6.51
N ARG A 151 -5.52 19.95 6.83
CA ARG A 151 -5.66 18.79 5.93
C ARG A 151 -4.73 18.77 4.72
N LYS A 152 -3.75 19.69 4.65
CA LYS A 152 -2.70 19.69 3.61
C LYS A 152 -1.72 18.54 3.83
N THR A 153 -1.41 17.82 2.77
CA THR A 153 -0.20 16.99 2.64
C THR A 153 1.05 17.85 2.58
N TYR A 154 2.25 17.24 2.66
CA TYR A 154 3.50 17.98 2.53
C TYR A 154 3.66 18.65 1.16
N ALA A 155 3.22 18.00 0.08
CA ALA A 155 3.29 18.56 -1.28
C ALA A 155 2.45 19.85 -1.39
N GLU A 156 1.18 19.80 -0.99
CA GLU A 156 0.28 20.96 -0.98
C GLU A 156 0.76 22.08 -0.05
N HIS A 157 1.46 21.73 1.03
CA HIS A 157 2.11 22.71 1.89
C HIS A 157 3.31 23.39 1.21
N ALA A 158 4.20 22.61 0.60
CA ALA A 158 5.41 23.10 -0.06
C ALA A 158 5.11 23.98 -1.28
N GLU A 159 4.06 23.65 -2.03
CA GLU A 159 3.59 24.41 -3.20
C GLU A 159 2.57 25.51 -2.84
N ASN A 160 2.21 25.64 -1.56
CA ASN A 160 1.13 26.49 -1.05
C ASN A 160 -0.25 26.27 -1.71
N ALA A 161 -0.48 25.09 -2.29
CA ALA A 161 -1.74 24.67 -2.90
C ALA A 161 -2.87 24.49 -1.85
N PRO A 162 -4.16 24.53 -2.24
CA PRO A 162 -5.27 24.13 -1.37
C PRO A 162 -5.18 22.67 -0.89
N ALA A 163 -5.98 22.30 0.10
CA ALA A 163 -6.05 20.92 0.62
C ALA A 163 -7.10 20.11 -0.18
N GLU A 164 -6.67 19.52 -1.29
CA GLU A 164 -7.54 18.82 -2.24
C GLU A 164 -7.28 17.31 -2.28
N ALA A 165 -6.03 16.87 -2.06
CA ALA A 165 -5.63 15.47 -2.16
C ALA A 165 -6.42 14.57 -1.18
N ILE A 166 -6.55 14.97 0.07
CA ILE A 166 -7.30 14.21 1.09
C ILE A 166 -8.80 14.19 0.76
N ALA A 167 -9.38 15.32 0.32
CA ALA A 167 -10.79 15.38 -0.05
C ALA A 167 -11.10 14.51 -1.29
N ALA A 168 -10.22 14.52 -2.29
CA ALA A 168 -10.35 13.66 -3.47
C ALA A 168 -10.29 12.16 -3.09
N LEU A 169 -9.45 11.78 -2.12
CA LEU A 169 -9.38 10.41 -1.60
C LEU A 169 -10.63 10.02 -0.81
N GLU A 170 -11.22 10.91 0.00
CA GLU A 170 -12.47 10.63 0.72
C GLU A 170 -13.66 10.39 -0.23
N LEU A 171 -13.71 11.10 -1.36
CA LEU A 171 -14.72 10.90 -2.39
C LEU A 171 -14.52 9.58 -3.17
N SER A 172 -13.29 9.33 -3.62
CA SER A 172 -12.98 8.28 -4.60
C SER A 172 -12.60 6.93 -3.99
N MET A 173 -11.87 6.91 -2.87
CA MET A 173 -11.31 5.68 -2.32
C MET A 173 -12.41 4.76 -1.79
N LYS A 174 -12.19 3.46 -1.91
CA LYS A 174 -13.03 2.38 -1.37
C LYS A 174 -12.15 1.37 -0.63
N ASP A 175 -12.79 0.56 0.21
CA ASP A 175 -12.16 -0.62 0.79
C ASP A 175 -11.57 -1.49 -0.32
N LYS A 176 -10.33 -1.96 -0.15
CA LYS A 176 -9.65 -2.86 -1.08
C LYS A 176 -9.96 -4.29 -0.69
N ASP A 177 -10.26 -5.15 -1.66
CA ASP A 177 -10.46 -6.58 -1.42
C ASP A 177 -9.26 -7.39 -1.95
N GLU A 178 -8.51 -8.01 -1.04
CA GLU A 178 -7.42 -8.95 -1.30
C GLU A 178 -7.79 -10.38 -0.84
N ARG A 179 -9.08 -10.66 -0.59
CA ARG A 179 -9.54 -12.00 -0.19
C ARG A 179 -9.43 -13.00 -1.33
N ILE A 180 -8.97 -14.21 -1.00
CA ILE A 180 -8.90 -15.32 -1.94
C ILE A 180 -10.23 -16.07 -1.87
N HIS A 181 -11.20 -15.63 -2.66
CA HIS A 181 -12.42 -16.40 -2.86
C HIS A 181 -12.10 -17.67 -3.65
N GLY A 182 -12.37 -18.84 -3.05
CA GLY A 182 -12.16 -20.15 -3.68
C GLY A 182 -13.11 -20.36 -4.86
N GLY A 183 -12.77 -19.79 -6.02
CA GLY A 183 -13.70 -19.70 -7.16
C GLY A 183 -13.10 -19.29 -8.49
N ALA A 184 -11.76 -19.22 -8.61
CA ALA A 184 -11.08 -19.15 -9.91
C ALA A 184 -10.34 -20.47 -10.15
N GLN A 185 -11.04 -21.47 -10.70
CA GLN A 185 -10.37 -22.65 -11.25
C GLN A 185 -9.46 -22.18 -12.39
N PHE A 186 -8.16 -22.16 -12.13
CA PHE A 186 -7.15 -21.99 -13.17
C PHE A 186 -7.12 -23.25 -14.03
N SER A 187 -8.04 -23.32 -15.01
CA SER A 187 -8.15 -24.40 -15.99
C SER A 187 -7.04 -24.30 -17.05
N GLY A 188 -5.79 -24.26 -16.60
CA GLY A 188 -4.64 -24.59 -17.43
C GLY A 188 -4.69 -26.10 -17.73
N PRO A 189 -4.49 -26.53 -18.99
CA PRO A 189 -4.57 -27.94 -19.34
C PRO A 189 -3.42 -28.72 -18.69
N ARG A 190 -3.70 -29.37 -17.55
CA ARG A 190 -2.80 -30.36 -16.95
C ARG A 190 -2.80 -31.62 -17.82
N ASN A 191 -1.87 -31.66 -18.77
CA ASN A 191 -1.59 -32.85 -19.56
C ASN A 191 -0.93 -33.90 -18.66
N ALA A 192 -1.75 -34.75 -18.03
CA ALA A 192 -1.33 -35.81 -17.13
C ALA A 192 -1.59 -37.18 -17.79
N GLN A 193 -0.75 -37.55 -18.76
CA GLN A 193 -0.89 -38.82 -19.45
C GLN A 193 -0.01 -39.91 -18.81
N HIS A 194 -0.62 -40.69 -17.92
CA HIS A 194 -0.14 -42.02 -17.57
C HIS A 194 -0.52 -43.01 -18.68
N GLY A 195 0.44 -43.81 -19.16
CA GLY A 195 0.17 -45.16 -19.68
C GLY A 195 0.37 -45.43 -21.18
N ALA A 196 0.93 -46.62 -21.43
CA ALA A 196 0.95 -47.43 -22.66
C ALA A 196 1.88 -47.02 -23.82
N ASN A 197 2.96 -47.80 -23.99
CA ASN A 197 3.71 -47.96 -25.24
C ASN A 197 2.85 -48.64 -26.32
N PRO A 198 2.76 -48.12 -27.56
CA PRO A 198 1.96 -48.73 -28.63
C PRO A 198 2.76 -49.51 -29.70
N TYR A 199 4.08 -49.72 -29.54
CA TYR A 199 4.90 -50.40 -30.56
C TYR A 199 5.27 -51.84 -30.19
N ALA A 200 4.45 -52.79 -30.65
CA ALA A 200 4.78 -54.20 -30.76
C ALA A 200 4.14 -54.82 -32.01
N ASN A 201 4.96 -55.43 -32.87
CA ASN A 201 4.64 -56.29 -34.03
C ASN A 201 3.84 -55.72 -35.24
N GLN A 202 4.52 -55.61 -36.39
CA GLN A 202 4.24 -56.30 -37.68
C GLN A 202 5.15 -55.70 -38.78
N THR A 203 6.25 -56.35 -39.19
CA THR A 203 6.39 -57.33 -40.30
C THR A 203 6.16 -56.80 -41.73
N GLY A 204 7.25 -56.55 -42.46
CA GLY A 204 7.38 -56.86 -43.90
C GLY A 204 7.10 -55.73 -44.91
N GLY A 205 8.15 -55.30 -45.64
CA GLY A 205 8.02 -54.55 -46.90
C GLY A 205 9.06 -53.43 -47.12
N ALA A 206 9.81 -53.51 -48.22
CA ALA A 206 10.66 -52.43 -48.76
C ALA A 206 10.26 -52.21 -50.25
N PRO A 207 10.41 -51.01 -50.87
CA PRO A 207 11.75 -50.54 -51.27
C PRO A 207 12.02 -49.00 -51.34
N GLN A 208 13.31 -48.67 -51.22
CA GLN A 208 14.12 -47.58 -51.85
C GLN A 208 13.60 -46.13 -52.08
N SER A 209 14.25 -45.20 -51.36
CA SER A 209 15.02 -44.00 -51.81
C SER A 209 14.55 -43.10 -52.97
N ARG A 210 14.52 -41.77 -52.73
CA ARG A 210 15.54 -40.81 -53.24
C ARG A 210 15.45 -39.37 -52.70
N LEU A 211 16.52 -38.60 -52.92
CA LEU A 211 16.67 -37.14 -52.82
C LEU A 211 16.85 -36.51 -51.41
N GLN A 212 18.01 -36.83 -50.84
CA GLN A 212 18.91 -35.83 -50.26
C GLN A 212 19.16 -34.68 -51.28
N GLN A 213 19.05 -33.41 -50.84
CA GLN A 213 19.92 -32.26 -51.18
C GLN A 213 19.19 -30.91 -50.96
N ASN A 214 19.73 -30.04 -50.09
CA ASN A 214 20.26 -28.70 -50.42
C ASN A 214 20.28 -27.76 -49.21
N SER A 215 21.30 -26.92 -49.16
CA SER A 215 21.56 -25.90 -48.14
C SER A 215 21.09 -24.50 -48.60
N GLY A 216 20.58 -23.68 -47.67
CA GLY A 216 20.37 -22.23 -47.88
C GLY A 216 18.91 -21.78 -47.83
N GLN A 217 18.70 -20.59 -47.26
CA GLN A 217 17.47 -19.75 -47.26
C GLN A 217 17.02 -19.40 -48.72
N PRO A 218 15.83 -18.84 -49.03
CA PRO A 218 14.96 -17.90 -48.27
C PRO A 218 13.47 -18.39 -48.22
N PRO A 219 12.39 -17.58 -47.97
CA PRO A 219 12.28 -16.13 -47.75
C PRO A 219 11.39 -15.72 -46.53
N VAL A 220 10.84 -14.50 -46.59
CA VAL A 220 9.79 -13.90 -45.74
C VAL A 220 8.53 -13.71 -46.58
N ASP A 221 7.34 -13.78 -45.97
CA ASP A 221 6.08 -13.34 -46.58
C ASP A 221 5.06 -12.97 -45.49
N PHE A 222 4.88 -11.67 -45.28
CA PHE A 222 3.71 -11.01 -44.66
C PHE A 222 3.79 -9.53 -45.07
N ASP A 223 3.75 -9.32 -46.39
CA ASP A 223 3.30 -8.05 -46.96
C ASP A 223 1.76 -8.04 -47.00
N ASP A 224 1.20 -6.87 -47.27
CA ASP A 224 -0.21 -6.49 -47.37
C ASP A 224 -0.91 -6.04 -46.08
N ASP A 225 -0.78 -4.72 -45.87
CA ASP A 225 -1.86 -3.78 -45.52
C ASP A 225 -2.43 -3.83 -44.07
N ILE A 226 -2.63 -2.72 -43.33
CA ILE A 226 -2.82 -1.30 -43.66
C ILE A 226 -2.43 -0.45 -42.40
N PRO A 227 -2.23 0.89 -42.45
CA PRO A 227 -1.25 1.70 -43.19
C PRO A 227 -0.25 2.45 -42.26
N PHE A 228 0.86 2.95 -42.83
CA PHE A 228 1.76 3.88 -42.12
C PHE A 228 1.15 5.29 -41.99
N ALA A 229 1.03 5.81 -40.77
CA ALA A 229 0.80 7.24 -40.54
C ALA A 229 2.11 8.04 -40.76
N PRO A 230 2.08 9.19 -41.48
CA PRO A 230 3.29 9.87 -41.90
C PRO A 230 4.00 10.62 -40.77
N ILE A 231 5.32 10.72 -40.93
CA ILE A 231 6.23 11.41 -40.01
C ILE A 231 6.19 12.92 -40.26
N GLY A 232 6.02 13.71 -39.20
CA GLY A 232 6.60 15.06 -39.11
C GLY A 232 5.63 16.24 -38.94
N LEU A 233 5.76 16.92 -37.80
CA LEU A 233 5.63 18.39 -37.68
C LEU A 233 6.63 18.90 -36.63
N PRO A 234 7.18 20.12 -36.77
CA PRO A 234 8.29 20.63 -35.95
C PRO A 234 7.83 21.25 -34.61
N PHE A 235 8.73 21.25 -33.62
CA PHE A 235 8.55 21.95 -32.34
C PHE A 235 8.64 23.47 -32.50
N PRO A 236 7.74 24.27 -31.89
CA PRO A 236 7.95 25.70 -31.72
C PRO A 236 8.91 25.97 -30.55
N SER A 237 10.00 26.67 -30.81
CA SER A 237 10.76 27.37 -29.76
C SER A 237 9.94 28.53 -29.21
N HIS A 238 9.94 28.76 -27.90
CA HIS A 238 9.38 29.96 -27.29
C HIS A 238 10.49 30.75 -26.60
N SER A 239 11.04 31.71 -27.33
CA SER A 239 11.92 32.75 -26.79
C SER A 239 11.05 33.85 -26.17
N ILE A 240 11.04 33.93 -24.83
CA ILE A 240 10.43 35.07 -24.13
C ILE A 240 11.41 36.25 -24.21
N TYR A 241 11.03 37.30 -24.94
CA TYR A 241 11.66 38.61 -24.81
C TYR A 241 10.85 39.46 -23.83
N ALA A 242 11.54 40.01 -22.84
CA ALA A 242 10.99 41.03 -21.94
C ALA A 242 11.20 42.43 -22.53
N LEU A 243 10.22 43.30 -22.28
CA LEU A 243 10.32 44.77 -22.29
C LEU A 243 9.74 45.27 -20.96
#